data_AF-A0A9E0X231-F1
#
_entry.id   AF-A0A9E0X231-F1
#
_cell.length_a   1.000
_cell.length_b   1.000
_cell.length_c   1.000
_cell.angle_alpha   90.00
_cell.angle_beta   90.00
_cell.angle_gamma   90.00
#
_symmetry.space_group_name_H-M   'P 1'
#
loop_
_entity.id
_entity.type
_entity.pdbx_description
1 polymer ?
#
loop_
_entity_poly.entity_id
_entity_poly.type
_entity_poly.pdbx_seq_one_letter_code
_entity_poly.pdbx_strand_id
1 'polypeptide(L)'
;MNRIRPFAVASLSSLFSLSMAAAALAAPAPPEVVRPPGSTTAQAVGVLHTLRNIPEACVRLEGLFTGDTAEPYRVEVLPGDRCVQRALYVDARELKAAPSPATHWLLNDRIAVPLAQAPACVATVEIWRKPGTAAPPKLDAQGRARIFLDKPQTTDGLPRFSAVLDVSSACKSVPKAG
;
A
#
# COMPACT_ATOMS: atom_id res chain seq x y z
N MET A 1 -65.10 -35.70 -47.41
CA MET A 1 -65.02 -35.89 -45.94
C MET A 1 -63.67 -36.49 -45.58
N ASN A 2 -63.13 -36.11 -44.40
CA ASN A 2 -62.03 -36.70 -43.62
C ASN A 2 -60.61 -36.06 -43.68
N ARG A 3 -60.31 -35.32 -42.58
CA ARG A 3 -59.07 -35.08 -41.79
C ARG A 3 -57.73 -34.94 -42.52
N ILE A 4 -56.91 -33.91 -42.23
CA ILE A 4 -55.83 -33.92 -41.21
C ILE A 4 -55.38 -32.45 -40.90
N ARG A 5 -55.18 -32.09 -39.63
CA ARG A 5 -54.36 -30.94 -39.13
C ARG A 5 -52.95 -31.46 -38.82
N PRO A 6 -51.80 -30.72 -38.88
CA PRO A 6 -51.41 -29.66 -37.90
C PRO A 6 -50.52 -28.55 -38.55
N PHE A 7 -50.19 -27.39 -37.95
CA PHE A 7 -49.22 -27.19 -36.87
C PHE A 7 -49.28 -25.73 -36.41
N ALA A 8 -49.12 -25.53 -35.10
CA ALA A 8 -49.00 -24.24 -34.43
C ALA A 8 -47.60 -23.64 -34.63
N VAL A 9 -47.53 -22.30 -34.71
CA VAL A 9 -46.31 -21.54 -34.44
C VAL A 9 -46.70 -20.37 -33.53
N ALA A 10 -46.20 -20.42 -32.30
CA ALA A 10 -46.29 -19.34 -31.32
C ALA A 10 -45.08 -18.40 -31.51
N SER A 11 -45.33 -17.11 -31.74
CA SER A 11 -44.28 -16.08 -31.74
C SER A 11 -44.20 -15.39 -30.38
N LEU A 12 -43.11 -15.67 -29.67
CA LEU A 12 -42.67 -14.98 -28.45
C LEU A 12 -42.07 -13.61 -28.84
N SER A 13 -42.63 -12.52 -28.31
CA SER A 13 -41.99 -11.19 -28.31
C SER A 13 -41.50 -10.88 -26.89
N SER A 14 -40.21 -11.13 -26.61
CA SER A 14 -39.55 -10.72 -25.37
C SER A 14 -38.95 -9.33 -25.52
N LEU A 15 -39.39 -8.40 -24.65
CA LEU A 15 -38.79 -7.09 -24.45
C LEU A 15 -37.40 -7.23 -23.81
N PHE A 16 -36.38 -6.63 -24.41
CA PHE A 16 -35.04 -6.53 -23.81
C PHE A 16 -34.75 -5.06 -23.46
N SER A 17 -35.05 -4.68 -22.22
CA SER A 17 -34.71 -3.38 -21.65
C SER A 17 -33.26 -3.41 -21.16
N LEU A 18 -32.38 -2.68 -21.85
CA LEU A 18 -30.96 -2.56 -21.52
C LEU A 18 -30.77 -1.55 -20.38
N SER A 19 -30.70 -2.01 -19.13
CA SER A 19 -30.30 -1.18 -17.97
C SER A 19 -28.78 -1.04 -17.94
N MET A 20 -28.30 0.17 -18.23
CA MET A 20 -26.89 0.54 -18.12
C MET A 20 -26.59 0.90 -16.65
N ALA A 21 -26.14 -0.07 -15.86
CA ALA A 21 -25.70 0.16 -14.48
C ALA A 21 -24.31 0.82 -14.50
N ALA A 22 -24.23 2.11 -14.19
CA ALA A 22 -22.98 2.81 -13.93
C ALA A 22 -22.44 2.36 -12.55
N ALA A 23 -21.42 1.51 -12.55
CA ALA A 23 -20.68 1.19 -11.34
C ALA A 23 -19.85 2.40 -10.91
N ALA A 24 -20.27 3.10 -9.85
CA ALA A 24 -19.45 4.11 -9.20
C ALA A 24 -18.30 3.40 -8.47
N LEU A 25 -17.08 3.46 -9.01
CA LEU A 25 -15.89 3.02 -8.30
C LEU A 25 -15.58 4.05 -7.20
N ALA A 26 -15.73 3.65 -5.94
CA ALA A 26 -15.29 4.46 -4.81
C ALA A 26 -13.79 4.72 -4.90
N ALA A 27 -13.39 5.99 -4.84
CA ALA A 27 -11.99 6.38 -4.83
C ALA A 27 -11.30 5.79 -3.57
N PRO A 28 -10.05 5.28 -3.69
CA PRO A 28 -9.33 4.76 -2.53
C PRO A 28 -9.14 5.87 -1.49
N ALA A 29 -9.23 5.50 -0.21
CA ALA A 29 -9.02 6.44 0.89
C ALA A 29 -7.66 7.14 0.75
N PRO A 30 -7.59 8.46 1.01
CA PRO A 30 -6.34 9.19 0.91
C PRO A 30 -5.31 8.67 1.94
N PRO A 31 -4.00 8.80 1.67
CA PRO A 31 -2.96 8.50 2.64
C PRO A 31 -3.12 9.32 3.93
N GLU A 32 -2.75 8.77 5.07
CA GLU A 32 -2.74 9.49 6.37
C GLU A 32 -1.77 10.68 6.35
N VAL A 33 -0.63 10.54 5.67
CA VAL A 33 0.33 11.61 5.41
C VAL A 33 0.09 12.17 4.02
N VAL A 34 -0.43 13.40 3.98
CA VAL A 34 -0.67 14.12 2.72
C VAL A 34 0.60 14.86 2.33
N ARG A 35 1.20 14.47 1.20
CA ARG A 35 2.33 15.17 0.58
C ARG A 35 1.84 16.11 -0.51
N PRO A 36 2.31 17.37 -0.55
CA PRO A 36 2.06 18.23 -1.70
C PRO A 36 2.58 17.58 -2.99
N PRO A 37 1.87 17.71 -4.12
CA PRO A 37 2.37 17.26 -5.42
C PRO A 37 3.75 17.87 -5.72
N GLY A 38 4.69 17.06 -6.21
CA GLY A 38 6.05 17.50 -6.54
C GLY A 38 6.96 17.78 -5.33
N SER A 39 6.55 17.44 -4.11
CA SER A 39 7.38 17.59 -2.90
C SER A 39 8.59 16.65 -2.85
N THR A 40 8.63 15.64 -3.70
CA THR A 40 9.74 14.70 -3.82
C THR A 40 10.74 15.18 -4.87
N THR A 41 12.01 15.29 -4.47
CA THR A 41 13.10 15.64 -5.38
C THR A 41 13.37 14.48 -6.34
N ALA A 42 13.49 14.80 -7.63
CA ALA A 42 13.91 13.81 -8.63
C ALA A 42 15.31 13.28 -8.33
N GLN A 43 15.50 11.98 -8.53
CA GLN A 43 16.75 11.28 -8.15
C GLN A 43 17.42 10.71 -9.39
N ALA A 44 18.75 10.76 -9.43
CA ALA A 44 19.52 10.14 -10.50
C ALA A 44 19.73 8.63 -10.23
N VAL A 45 19.99 7.86 -11.28
CA VAL A 45 20.53 6.49 -11.16
C VAL A 45 21.76 6.49 -10.26
N GLY A 46 21.86 5.50 -9.38
CA GLY A 46 23.01 5.34 -8.47
C GLY A 46 22.97 6.21 -7.21
N VAL A 47 22.01 7.15 -7.09
CA VAL A 47 21.89 8.02 -5.91
C VAL A 47 20.97 7.39 -4.86
N LEU A 48 21.58 6.96 -3.76
CA LEU A 48 20.87 6.51 -2.57
C LEU A 48 20.21 7.71 -1.87
N HIS A 49 18.93 7.57 -1.54
CA HIS A 49 18.16 8.64 -0.90
C HIS A 49 17.19 8.07 0.14
N THR A 50 16.94 8.84 1.20
CA THR A 50 15.97 8.46 2.22
C THR A 50 14.55 8.69 1.73
N LEU A 51 13.73 7.65 1.80
CA LEU A 51 12.30 7.71 1.54
C LEU A 51 11.56 8.16 2.80
N ARG A 52 11.75 7.41 3.89
CA ARG A 52 11.04 7.66 5.16
C ARG A 52 11.77 7.05 6.34
N ASN A 53 11.85 7.82 7.42
CA ASN A 53 12.11 7.30 8.76
C ASN A 53 10.79 6.84 9.40
N ILE A 54 10.77 5.66 10.00
CA ILE A 54 9.65 5.13 10.79
C ILE A 54 10.18 4.94 12.22
N PRO A 55 10.22 6.01 13.04
CA PRO A 55 10.83 5.97 14.37
C PRO A 55 10.09 5.03 15.33
N GLU A 56 8.80 4.76 15.10
CA GLU A 56 8.01 3.79 15.86
C GLU A 56 8.46 2.35 15.58
N ALA A 57 8.82 2.04 14.34
CA ALA A 57 9.26 0.71 13.92
C ALA A 57 10.78 0.57 13.91
N CYS A 58 11.52 1.58 14.36
CA CYS A 58 12.98 1.55 14.42
C CYS A 58 13.66 1.26 13.07
N VAL A 59 13.07 1.74 11.97
CA VAL A 59 13.63 1.54 10.62
C VAL A 59 13.67 2.83 9.81
N ARG A 60 14.58 2.86 8.85
CA ARG A 60 14.69 3.85 7.79
C ARG A 60 14.56 3.15 6.44
N LEU A 61 13.67 3.65 5.61
CA LEU A 61 13.51 3.22 4.22
C LEU A 61 14.39 4.09 3.33
N GLU A 62 15.22 3.45 2.53
CA GLU A 62 16.06 4.09 1.52
C GLU A 62 15.70 3.55 0.15
N GLY A 63 15.88 4.41 -0.86
CA GLY A 63 15.54 4.13 -2.24
C GLY A 63 16.71 4.42 -3.16
N LEU A 64 16.73 3.72 -4.30
CA LEU A 64 17.79 3.85 -5.30
C LEU A 64 17.24 3.48 -6.69
N PHE A 65 17.44 4.35 -7.68
CA PHE A 65 17.31 3.94 -9.07
C PHE A 65 18.55 3.15 -9.50
N THR A 66 18.36 1.94 -9.99
CA THR A 66 19.47 0.97 -10.23
C THR A 66 20.13 1.15 -11.60
N GLY A 67 19.40 1.70 -12.57
CA GLY A 67 19.82 1.72 -13.98
C GLY A 67 19.56 0.41 -14.74
N ASP A 68 19.02 -0.62 -14.07
CA ASP A 68 18.58 -1.87 -14.68
C ASP A 68 17.08 -1.82 -15.00
N THR A 69 16.68 -2.04 -16.25
CA THR A 69 15.27 -2.01 -16.65
C THR A 69 14.45 -3.19 -16.10
N ALA A 70 15.11 -4.29 -15.67
CA ALA A 70 14.45 -5.42 -15.04
C ALA A 70 14.10 -5.16 -13.57
N GLU A 71 14.91 -4.36 -12.88
CA GLU A 71 14.69 -3.93 -11.50
C GLU A 71 14.99 -2.42 -11.38
N PRO A 72 14.15 -1.51 -11.94
CA PRO A 72 14.52 -0.10 -12.09
C PRO A 72 14.74 0.66 -10.80
N TYR A 73 14.15 0.19 -9.71
CA TYR A 73 14.19 0.83 -8.41
C TYR A 73 14.26 -0.21 -7.30
N ARG A 74 15.14 0.02 -6.33
CA ARG A 74 15.30 -0.80 -5.13
C ARG A 74 14.89 0.00 -3.90
N VAL A 75 14.22 -0.67 -2.97
CA VAL A 75 13.94 -0.16 -1.63
C VAL A 75 14.67 -1.02 -0.62
N GLU A 76 15.42 -0.40 0.27
CA GLU A 76 16.10 -1.06 1.37
C GLU A 76 15.52 -0.61 2.71
N VAL A 77 15.48 -1.54 3.65
CA VAL A 77 15.00 -1.33 5.02
C VAL A 77 16.21 -1.43 5.94
N LEU A 78 16.64 -0.30 6.46
CA LEU A 78 17.80 -0.22 7.35
C LEU A 78 17.33 0.03 8.80
N PRO A 79 18.11 -0.43 9.81
CA PRO A 79 17.88 -0.03 11.19
C PRO A 79 17.91 1.50 11.33
N GLY A 80 16.98 2.03 12.13
CA GLY A 80 16.97 3.43 12.53
C GLY A 80 17.90 3.68 13.72
N ASP A 81 18.53 4.84 13.77
CA ASP A 81 19.41 5.23 14.86
C ASP A 81 18.61 5.73 16.07
N ARG A 82 19.04 5.35 17.29
CA ARG A 82 18.54 5.88 18.58
C ARG A 82 17.00 5.88 18.71
N CYS A 83 16.39 4.70 18.63
CA CYS A 83 14.93 4.56 18.69
C CYS A 83 14.47 3.62 19.80
N VAL A 84 13.22 3.82 20.25
CA VAL A 84 12.49 2.89 21.12
C VAL A 84 11.38 2.26 20.30
N GLN A 85 11.49 0.95 20.07
CA GLN A 85 10.56 0.21 19.21
C GLN A 85 9.17 0.14 19.84
N ARG A 86 8.18 0.71 19.14
CA ARG A 86 6.76 0.77 19.52
C ARG A 86 5.84 0.18 18.45
N ALA A 87 6.42 -0.24 17.33
CA ALA A 87 5.80 -0.92 16.22
C ALA A 87 6.80 -1.90 15.60
N LEU A 88 6.34 -2.79 14.72
CA LEU A 88 7.19 -3.69 13.95
C LEU A 88 7.18 -3.30 12.48
N TYR A 89 8.29 -3.48 11.79
CA TYR A 89 8.30 -3.54 10.34
C TYR A 89 8.17 -5.00 9.88
N VAL A 90 7.34 -5.26 8.89
CA VAL A 90 7.18 -6.58 8.26
C VAL A 90 7.31 -6.39 6.76
N ASP A 91 8.11 -7.23 6.10
CA ASP A 91 8.24 -7.18 4.65
C ASP A 91 6.91 -7.58 3.98
N ALA A 92 6.48 -6.83 2.97
CA ALA A 92 5.23 -7.09 2.27
C ALA A 92 5.18 -8.50 1.65
N ARG A 93 6.33 -9.07 1.25
CA ARG A 93 6.44 -10.41 0.67
C ARG A 93 6.20 -11.52 1.69
N GLU A 94 6.34 -11.23 2.98
CA GLU A 94 6.06 -12.17 4.07
C GLU A 94 4.59 -12.15 4.49
N LEU A 95 3.80 -11.18 4.00
CA LEU A 95 2.39 -11.08 4.31
C LEU A 95 1.59 -12.08 3.48
N LYS A 96 0.63 -12.74 4.14
CA LYS A 96 -0.32 -13.67 3.47
C LYS A 96 -1.18 -12.98 2.40
N ALA A 97 -1.37 -11.67 2.52
CA ALA A 97 -2.13 -10.86 1.58
C ALA A 97 -1.54 -9.44 1.58
N ALA A 98 -1.59 -8.78 0.42
CA ALA A 98 -1.08 -7.42 0.28
C ALA A 98 -1.76 -6.46 1.28
N PRO A 99 -1.02 -5.46 1.81
CA PRO A 99 -1.60 -4.39 2.59
C PRO A 99 -2.69 -3.66 1.81
N SER A 100 -3.87 -3.58 2.40
CA SER A 100 -5.02 -2.86 1.85
C SER A 100 -6.04 -2.57 2.95
N PRO A 101 -7.02 -1.68 2.73
CA PRO A 101 -8.13 -1.50 3.65
C PRO A 101 -8.90 -2.79 3.95
N ALA A 102 -9.04 -3.67 2.95
CA ALA A 102 -9.71 -4.98 3.09
C ALA A 102 -8.96 -5.94 4.03
N THR A 103 -7.64 -5.78 4.16
CA THR A 103 -6.80 -6.54 5.11
C THR A 103 -6.52 -5.77 6.40
N HIS A 104 -7.32 -4.72 6.65
CA HIS A 104 -7.26 -3.80 7.80
C HIS A 104 -5.95 -3.01 7.91
N TRP A 105 -5.31 -2.74 6.77
CA TRP A 105 -4.18 -1.80 6.70
C TRP A 105 -4.67 -0.42 6.27
N LEU A 106 -4.04 0.60 6.82
CA LEU A 106 -4.27 1.99 6.48
C LEU A 106 -3.10 2.48 5.65
N LEU A 107 -3.38 3.14 4.52
CA LEU A 107 -2.33 3.75 3.71
C LEU A 107 -1.76 4.94 4.48
N ASN A 108 -0.55 4.80 5.01
CA ASN A 108 0.06 5.81 5.85
C ASN A 108 0.76 6.90 5.04
N ASP A 109 1.44 6.54 3.96
CA ASP A 109 2.18 7.47 3.11
C ASP A 109 2.25 6.95 1.68
N ARG A 110 2.39 7.86 0.73
CA ARG A 110 2.68 7.55 -0.67
C ARG A 110 3.78 8.49 -1.16
N ILE A 111 4.92 7.92 -1.50
CA ILE A 111 6.12 8.65 -1.91
C ILE A 111 6.39 8.33 -3.37
N ALA A 112 6.13 9.29 -4.26
CA ALA A 112 6.41 9.16 -5.69
C ALA A 112 7.76 9.81 -6.01
N VAL A 113 8.78 9.01 -6.31
CA VAL A 113 10.12 9.50 -6.66
C VAL A 113 10.30 9.46 -8.19
N PRO A 114 10.40 10.62 -8.86
CA PRO A 114 10.68 10.66 -10.29
C PRO A 114 12.18 10.43 -10.56
N LEU A 115 12.48 9.76 -11.67
CA LEU A 115 13.84 9.64 -12.19
C LEU A 115 14.28 10.97 -12.84
N ALA A 116 15.42 11.50 -12.44
CA ALA A 116 15.92 12.80 -12.89
C ALA A 116 16.11 12.90 -14.41
N GLN A 117 16.57 11.83 -15.07
CA GLN A 117 16.77 11.83 -16.53
C GLN A 117 15.50 11.50 -17.31
N ALA A 118 14.45 10.99 -16.65
CA ALA A 118 13.20 10.60 -17.29
C ALA A 118 12.03 10.77 -16.32
N PRO A 119 11.45 11.99 -16.19
CA PRO A 119 10.42 12.28 -15.19
C PRO A 119 9.14 11.44 -15.30
N ALA A 120 8.90 10.81 -16.46
CA ALA A 120 7.80 9.86 -16.65
C ALA A 120 8.05 8.50 -15.95
N CYS A 121 9.32 8.14 -15.72
CA CYS A 121 9.70 7.01 -14.87
C CYS A 121 9.57 7.44 -13.40
N VAL A 122 8.63 6.82 -12.68
CA VAL A 122 8.31 7.14 -11.29
C VAL A 122 8.29 5.85 -10.48
N ALA A 123 9.03 5.82 -9.39
CA ALA A 123 8.94 4.80 -8.37
C ALA A 123 8.01 5.28 -7.26
N THR A 124 6.89 4.60 -7.06
CA THR A 124 5.93 4.90 -5.99
C THR A 124 6.10 3.91 -4.85
N VAL A 125 6.46 4.41 -3.69
CA VAL A 125 6.55 3.62 -2.46
C VAL A 125 5.35 3.96 -1.58
N GLU A 126 4.49 2.97 -1.38
CA GLU A 126 3.36 3.06 -0.47
C GLU A 126 3.73 2.45 0.88
N ILE A 127 3.59 3.25 1.93
CA ILE A 127 3.87 2.81 3.30
C ILE A 127 2.52 2.59 3.97
N TRP A 128 2.34 1.37 4.49
CA TRP A 128 1.11 0.91 5.09
C TRP A 128 1.30 0.72 6.58
N ARG A 129 0.25 1.05 7.36
CA ARG A 129 0.21 0.87 8.80
C ARG A 129 -0.96 0.00 9.19
N LYS A 130 -0.69 -1.10 9.89
CA LYS A 130 -1.72 -1.90 10.57
C LYS A 130 -1.82 -1.43 12.02
N PRO A 131 -2.99 -0.97 12.49
CA PRO A 131 -3.20 -0.68 13.89
C PRO A 131 -2.86 -1.88 14.77
N GLY A 132 -2.26 -1.61 15.93
CA GLY A 132 -2.04 -2.61 16.96
C GLY A 132 -3.35 -2.97 17.67
N THR A 133 -3.28 -4.00 18.51
CA THR A 133 -4.41 -4.48 19.32
C THR A 133 -4.18 -4.27 20.81
N ALA A 134 -3.11 -3.55 21.20
CA ALA A 134 -2.85 -3.21 22.58
C ALA A 134 -4.00 -2.37 23.15
N ALA A 135 -4.73 -2.93 24.12
CA ALA A 135 -5.75 -2.20 24.84
C ALA A 135 -5.11 -1.18 25.80
N PRO A 136 -5.73 -0.01 26.01
CA PRO A 136 -5.30 0.91 27.07
C PRO A 136 -5.26 0.18 28.42
N PRO A 137 -4.31 0.51 29.31
CA PRO A 137 -4.29 -0.07 30.66
C PRO A 137 -5.63 0.19 31.35
N LYS A 138 -6.13 -0.81 32.09
CA LYS A 138 -7.32 -0.61 32.93
C LYS A 138 -7.05 0.52 33.92
N LEU A 139 -8.00 1.43 34.03
CA LEU A 139 -7.97 2.47 35.04
C LEU A 139 -8.17 1.82 36.42
N ASP A 140 -7.43 2.29 37.42
CA ASP A 140 -7.63 1.91 38.81
C ASP A 140 -8.94 2.51 39.37
N ALA A 141 -9.26 2.18 40.61
CA ALA A 141 -10.45 2.67 41.29
C ALA A 141 -10.49 4.21 41.43
N GLN A 142 -9.36 4.90 41.21
CA GLN A 142 -9.27 6.36 41.19
C GLN A 142 -9.30 6.95 39.76
N GLY A 143 -9.56 6.13 38.74
CA GLY A 143 -9.59 6.57 37.34
C GLY A 143 -8.20 6.78 36.72
N ARG A 144 -7.12 6.27 37.33
CA ARG A 144 -5.75 6.42 36.85
C ARG A 144 -5.25 5.12 36.24
N ALA A 145 -4.65 5.19 35.05
CA ALA A 145 -3.91 4.06 34.49
C ALA A 145 -2.58 3.90 35.25
N ARG A 146 -2.42 2.79 35.97
CA ARG A 146 -1.11 2.41 36.55
C ARG A 146 -0.49 1.33 35.66
N ILE A 147 0.63 1.66 35.04
CA ILE A 147 1.40 0.71 34.23
C ILE A 147 2.40 0.03 35.17
N PHE A 148 2.14 -1.22 35.53
CA PHE A 148 3.10 -2.08 36.22
C PHE A 148 3.79 -2.95 35.16
N LEU A 149 5.10 -2.75 34.97
CA LEU A 149 5.90 -3.52 34.01
C LEU A 149 6.48 -4.74 34.72
N ASP A 150 5.64 -5.74 34.94
CA ASP A 150 6.04 -6.97 35.67
C ASP A 150 6.58 -8.05 34.70
N LYS A 151 6.42 -7.82 33.39
CA LYS A 151 6.79 -8.74 32.31
C LYS A 151 7.46 -7.97 31.18
N PRO A 152 8.43 -8.59 30.47
CA PRO A 152 8.97 -8.02 29.25
C PRO A 152 7.83 -7.75 28.25
N GLN A 153 7.85 -6.59 27.60
CA GLN A 153 6.86 -6.25 26.59
C GLN A 153 6.95 -7.28 25.45
N THR A 154 5.86 -8.00 25.22
CA THR A 154 5.76 -8.88 24.07
C THR A 154 5.53 -8.03 22.82
N THR A 155 6.04 -8.46 21.68
CA THR A 155 5.81 -7.78 20.39
C THR A 155 4.41 -8.06 19.84
N ASP A 156 3.62 -8.91 20.52
CA ASP A 156 2.27 -9.27 20.13
C ASP A 156 1.31 -8.10 20.36
N GLY A 157 0.57 -7.75 19.32
CA GLY A 157 -0.38 -6.64 19.34
C GLY A 157 0.24 -5.26 19.13
N LEU A 158 1.55 -5.15 18.89
CA LEU A 158 2.14 -3.91 18.41
C LEU A 158 1.58 -3.55 17.02
N PRO A 159 1.45 -2.24 16.71
CA PRO A 159 1.23 -1.79 15.35
C PRO A 159 2.31 -2.34 14.40
N ARG A 160 1.94 -2.50 13.13
CA ARG A 160 2.87 -2.97 12.10
C ARG A 160 2.97 -1.97 10.96
N PHE A 161 4.13 -1.88 10.37
CA PHE A 161 4.41 -1.14 9.14
C PHE A 161 4.89 -2.11 8.05
N SER A 162 4.60 -1.75 6.80
CA SER A 162 5.06 -2.47 5.61
C SER A 162 5.18 -1.48 4.46
N ALA A 163 6.14 -1.68 3.57
CA ALA A 163 6.26 -0.89 2.34
C ALA A 163 5.95 -1.76 1.11
N VAL A 164 5.27 -1.17 0.12
CA VAL A 164 5.01 -1.77 -1.18
C VAL A 164 5.57 -0.84 -2.26
N LEU A 165 6.31 -1.41 -3.20
CA LEU A 165 6.89 -0.69 -4.33
C LEU A 165 6.03 -0.94 -5.58
N ASP A 166 5.67 0.13 -6.26
CA ASP A 166 5.15 0.14 -7.62
C ASP A 166 6.06 1.00 -8.50
N VAL A 167 6.35 0.56 -9.71
CA VAL A 167 7.24 1.27 -10.64
C VAL A 167 6.49 1.49 -11.94
N SER A 168 6.44 2.75 -12.41
CA SER A 168 5.73 3.08 -13.64
C SER A 168 6.31 2.33 -14.83
N SER A 169 5.44 1.96 -15.79
CA SER A 169 5.84 1.23 -17.00
C SER A 169 6.88 1.98 -17.83
N ALA A 170 6.92 3.32 -17.74
CA ALA A 170 7.89 4.19 -18.41
C ALA A 170 9.34 3.92 -17.96
N CYS A 171 9.56 3.30 -16.80
CA CYS A 171 10.90 2.92 -16.35
C CYS A 171 11.52 1.79 -17.19
N LYS A 172 10.70 0.99 -17.89
CA LYS A 172 11.20 -0.09 -18.77
C LYS A 172 11.82 0.42 -20.07
N SER A 173 11.50 1.64 -20.47
CA SER A 173 12.01 2.27 -21.69
C SER A 173 13.21 3.19 -21.47
N VAL A 174 13.69 3.32 -20.23
CA VAL A 174 14.86 4.15 -19.92
C VAL A 174 16.13 3.41 -20.39
N PRO A 175 16.97 4.01 -21.24
CA PRO A 175 18.22 3.40 -21.65
C PRO A 175 19.11 3.12 -20.44
N LYS A 176 19.80 1.97 -20.43
CA LYS A 176 20.76 1.62 -19.39
C LYS A 176 21.82 2.73 -19.30
N ALA A 177 22.03 3.29 -18.11
CA ALA A 177 23.16 4.20 -17.88
C ALA A 177 24.44 3.39 -18.11
N GLY A 178 25.22 3.80 -19.11
CA GLY A 178 26.48 3.16 -19.50
C GLY A 178 27.59 3.33 -18.47
#